data_AF-A0A9N8EKV4-F1
#
_entry.id   AF-A0A9N8EKV4-F1
#
_cell.length_a   1.000
_cell.length_b   1.000
_cell.length_c   1.000
_cell.angle_alpha   90.00
_cell.angle_beta   90.00
_cell.angle_gamma   90.00
#
_symmetry.space_group_name_H-M   'P 1'
#
loop_
_entity.id
_entity.type
_entity.pdbx_description
1 polymer ?
#
loop_
_entity_poly.entity_id
_entity_poly.type
_entity_poly.pdbx_seq_one_letter_code
_entity_poly.pdbx_strand_id
1 'polypeptide(L)'
;MNGDGSIIAVGSSTFHVVIEFSGTDWVQRGNAISCPLDQNGMAASAVAISSNRRFLVTACAADDTAGLDAGIVGVWEYINNGWSNRQVFSGESPGDRFGQSVAISYNGVLLVVGAPYRTGNETEVSDIEGFGWSVALSNEWQRLIVGAPGDDSSVAFNIGQAFVFEFLPVPIRAYLATSRPLEAEGLSDLFGYAVATNGDGSIYAIGGPANTGRFSIYSGHVRVFRRGGEDETLVKMGSDIDGPE
;
A
#
# COMPACT_ATOMS: atom_id res chain seq x y z
N MET A 1 -11.97 0.02 0.49
CA MET A 1 -13.35 0.51 0.69
C MET A 1 -13.32 2.02 0.87
N ASN A 2 -14.43 2.72 0.65
CA ASN A 2 -14.52 4.15 0.93
C ASN A 2 -14.77 4.40 2.44
N GLY A 3 -14.64 5.65 2.90
CA GLY A 3 -14.63 5.99 4.33
C GLY A 3 -15.89 5.64 5.15
N ASP A 4 -17.07 5.56 4.52
CA ASP A 4 -18.32 5.16 5.20
C ASP A 4 -18.69 3.68 4.95
N GLY A 5 -17.84 2.96 4.22
CA GLY A 5 -18.03 1.55 3.91
C GLY A 5 -19.16 1.25 2.93
N SER A 6 -19.79 2.23 2.28
CA SER A 6 -20.88 1.98 1.32
C SER A 6 -20.39 1.53 -0.06
N ILE A 7 -19.10 1.67 -0.36
CA ILE A 7 -18.48 1.34 -1.64
C ILE A 7 -17.20 0.52 -1.42
N ILE A 8 -17.07 -0.57 -2.18
CA ILE A 8 -15.89 -1.43 -2.18
C ILE A 8 -15.36 -1.52 -3.62
N ALA A 9 -14.06 -1.27 -3.79
CA ALA A 9 -13.35 -1.65 -5.00
C ALA A 9 -12.80 -3.07 -4.82
N VAL A 10 -12.98 -3.89 -5.84
CA VAL A 10 -12.57 -5.29 -5.86
C VAL A 10 -11.67 -5.49 -7.08
N GLY A 11 -10.48 -6.05 -6.85
CA GLY A 11 -9.58 -6.45 -7.90
C GLY A 11 -9.57 -7.95 -8.11
N SER A 12 -9.35 -8.32 -9.37
CA SER A 12 -9.04 -9.66 -9.81
C SER A 12 -7.88 -9.58 -10.78
N SER A 13 -7.35 -10.73 -11.19
CA SER A 13 -6.23 -10.77 -12.13
C SER A 13 -6.54 -10.12 -13.48
N THR A 14 -7.80 -10.12 -13.93
CA THR A 14 -8.17 -9.71 -15.30
C THR A 14 -9.08 -8.49 -15.34
N PHE A 15 -9.74 -8.17 -14.24
CA PHE A 15 -10.62 -7.01 -14.17
C PHE A 15 -10.78 -6.49 -12.74
N HIS A 16 -11.14 -5.22 -12.67
CA HIS A 16 -11.49 -4.50 -11.45
C HIS A 16 -12.94 -4.06 -11.55
N VAL A 17 -13.66 -4.16 -10.43
CA VAL A 17 -15.04 -3.67 -10.31
C VAL A 17 -15.20 -2.84 -9.05
N VAL A 18 -16.23 -2.00 -9.05
CA VAL A 18 -16.69 -1.31 -7.86
C VAL A 18 -18.09 -1.81 -7.54
N ILE A 19 -18.34 -2.12 -6.28
CA ILE A 19 -19.66 -2.48 -5.77
C ILE A 19 -20.12 -1.44 -4.75
N GLU A 20 -21.41 -1.16 -4.74
CA GLU A 20 -22.08 -0.21 -3.85
C GLU A 20 -23.22 -0.93 -3.11
N PHE A 21 -23.35 -0.65 -1.81
CA PHE A 21 -24.40 -1.23 -0.99
C PHE A 21 -25.72 -0.50 -1.23
N SER A 22 -26.74 -1.24 -1.65
CA SER A 22 -28.09 -0.72 -1.96
C SER A 22 -28.98 -0.56 -0.72
N GLY A 23 -28.51 -0.97 0.45
CA GLY A 23 -29.30 -1.09 1.68
C GLY A 23 -29.64 -2.53 2.05
N THR A 24 -29.68 -3.45 1.07
CA THR A 24 -29.91 -4.88 1.28
C THR A 24 -28.89 -5.77 0.56
N ASP A 25 -28.29 -5.30 -0.52
CA ASP A 25 -27.37 -6.06 -1.37
C ASP A 25 -26.19 -5.22 -1.84
N TRP A 26 -25.15 -5.90 -2.30
CA TRP A 26 -24.02 -5.28 -3.00
C TRP A 26 -24.24 -5.36 -4.51
N VAL A 27 -24.30 -4.22 -5.18
CA VAL A 27 -24.53 -4.12 -6.62
C VAL A 27 -23.35 -3.46 -7.32
N GLN A 28 -23.00 -3.92 -8.53
CA GLN A 28 -21.92 -3.32 -9.29
C GLN A 28 -22.26 -1.87 -9.66
N ARG A 29 -21.31 -0.97 -9.41
CA ARG A 29 -21.37 0.46 -9.71
C ARG A 29 -20.49 0.78 -10.92
N GLY A 30 -21.14 0.98 -12.06
CA GLY A 30 -20.48 1.30 -13.33
C GLY A 30 -19.91 0.08 -14.06
N ASN A 31 -19.13 0.34 -15.11
CA ASN A 31 -18.47 -0.69 -15.90
C ASN A 31 -17.28 -1.33 -15.16
N ALA A 32 -16.95 -2.57 -15.53
CA ALA A 32 -15.68 -3.18 -15.14
C ALA A 32 -14.52 -2.50 -15.88
N ILE A 33 -13.35 -2.52 -15.26
CA ILE A 33 -12.10 -2.01 -15.82
C ILE A 33 -11.16 -3.19 -16.04
N SER A 34 -10.67 -3.34 -17.27
CA SER A 34 -9.74 -4.42 -17.59
C SER A 34 -8.41 -4.23 -16.89
N CYS A 35 -7.82 -5.33 -16.44
CA CYS A 35 -6.43 -5.42 -16.04
C CYS A 35 -5.70 -6.26 -17.09
N PRO A 36 -4.78 -5.69 -17.89
CA PRO A 36 -4.00 -6.51 -18.80
C PRO A 36 -3.13 -7.49 -18.02
N LEU A 37 -3.03 -8.71 -18.51
CA LEU A 37 -2.18 -9.76 -17.95
C LEU A 37 -0.76 -9.67 -18.52
N ASP A 38 0.21 -10.18 -17.76
CA ASP A 38 1.53 -10.50 -18.29
C ASP A 38 1.45 -11.69 -19.26
N GLN A 39 2.56 -11.97 -19.95
CA GLN A 39 2.71 -13.13 -20.83
C GLN A 39 2.51 -14.51 -20.15
N ASN A 40 2.47 -14.58 -18.81
CA ASN A 40 2.27 -15.80 -18.02
C ASN A 40 0.86 -15.90 -17.42
N GLY A 41 -0.03 -14.94 -17.68
CA GLY A 41 -1.38 -14.90 -17.11
C GLY A 41 -1.43 -14.54 -15.62
N MET A 42 -0.34 -14.00 -15.06
CA MET A 42 -0.26 -13.48 -13.71
C MET A 42 -0.70 -12.02 -13.67
N ALA A 43 -1.31 -11.64 -12.56
CA ALA A 43 -1.57 -10.24 -12.26
C ALA A 43 -1.42 -10.01 -10.76
N ALA A 44 -0.38 -9.26 -10.41
CA ALA A 44 -0.38 -8.50 -9.18
C ALA A 44 -1.31 -7.31 -9.39
N SER A 45 -2.49 -7.36 -8.79
CA SER A 45 -3.52 -6.33 -8.92
C SER A 45 -3.73 -5.61 -7.60
N ALA A 46 -3.83 -4.29 -7.66
CA ALA A 46 -4.15 -3.47 -6.51
C ALA A 46 -5.22 -2.43 -6.88
N VAL A 47 -6.11 -2.14 -5.93
CA VAL A 47 -7.19 -1.17 -6.12
C VAL A 47 -7.30 -0.24 -4.93
N ALA A 48 -7.63 1.02 -5.21
CA ALA A 48 -7.98 1.98 -4.18
C ALA A 48 -9.16 2.85 -4.64
N ILE A 49 -10.09 3.13 -3.74
CA ILE A 49 -11.25 3.99 -4.02
C ILE A 49 -11.20 5.19 -3.09
N SER A 50 -11.41 6.39 -3.62
CA SER A 50 -11.46 7.60 -2.82
C SER A 50 -12.71 7.64 -1.94
N SER A 51 -12.56 8.19 -0.74
CA SER A 51 -13.69 8.30 0.20
C SER A 51 -14.80 9.22 -0.30
N ASN A 52 -14.49 10.21 -1.13
CA ASN A 52 -15.49 11.03 -1.83
C ASN A 52 -16.23 10.29 -2.96
N ARG A 53 -16.00 8.98 -3.15
CA ARG A 53 -16.71 8.09 -4.10
C ARG A 53 -16.51 8.43 -5.58
N ARG A 54 -15.59 9.35 -5.89
CA ARG A 54 -15.41 9.91 -7.24
C ARG A 54 -14.27 9.26 -8.03
N PHE A 55 -13.21 8.83 -7.36
CA PHE A 55 -11.99 8.34 -8.00
C PHE A 55 -11.71 6.90 -7.62
N LEU A 56 -11.32 6.12 -8.62
CA LEU A 56 -10.84 4.77 -8.49
C LEU A 56 -9.43 4.69 -9.07
N VAL A 57 -8.58 3.95 -8.40
CA VAL A 57 -7.25 3.58 -8.87
C VAL A 57 -7.24 2.08 -9.09
N THR A 58 -6.75 1.68 -10.25
CA THR A 58 -6.52 0.28 -10.59
C THR A 58 -5.07 0.11 -10.98
N ALA A 59 -4.43 -0.94 -10.51
CA ALA A 59 -3.06 -1.26 -10.85
C ALA A 59 -2.94 -2.69 -11.35
N CYS A 60 -2.12 -2.86 -12.38
CA CYS A 60 -1.73 -4.15 -12.95
C CYS A 60 -0.22 -4.17 -12.97
N ALA A 61 0.38 -4.62 -11.87
CA ALA A 61 1.81 -4.50 -11.64
C ALA A 61 2.64 -5.48 -12.49
N ALA A 62 2.01 -6.49 -13.07
CA ALA A 62 2.62 -7.42 -14.02
C ALA A 62 2.41 -6.98 -15.49
N ASP A 63 1.88 -5.77 -15.74
CA ASP A 63 1.66 -5.31 -17.12
C ASP A 63 3.00 -5.13 -17.86
N ASP A 64 3.08 -5.74 -19.05
CA ASP A 64 4.30 -5.80 -19.88
C ASP A 64 4.38 -4.66 -20.92
N THR A 65 3.41 -3.74 -20.97
CA THR A 65 3.29 -2.75 -22.06
C THR A 65 4.49 -1.81 -22.12
N ALA A 66 5.08 -1.50 -20.96
CA ALA A 66 6.25 -0.63 -20.83
C ALA A 66 7.57 -1.41 -20.61
N GLY A 67 7.56 -2.73 -20.77
CA GLY A 67 8.66 -3.63 -20.44
C GLY A 67 8.18 -4.76 -19.53
N LEU A 68 8.91 -5.88 -19.51
CA LEU A 68 8.54 -7.07 -18.71
C LEU A 68 8.28 -6.69 -17.25
N ASP A 69 7.10 -7.00 -16.71
CA ASP A 69 6.69 -6.69 -15.33
C ASP A 69 6.91 -5.20 -14.94
N ALA A 70 6.87 -4.27 -15.89
CA ALA A 70 7.05 -2.84 -15.59
C ALA A 70 5.86 -2.29 -14.78
N GLY A 71 4.65 -2.75 -15.11
CA GLY A 71 3.41 -2.41 -14.42
C GLY A 71 2.74 -1.13 -14.92
N ILE A 72 1.44 -1.00 -14.64
CA ILE A 72 0.61 0.12 -15.06
C ILE A 72 -0.42 0.48 -13.98
N VAL A 73 -0.69 1.78 -13.84
CA VAL A 73 -1.70 2.32 -12.91
C VAL A 73 -2.65 3.26 -13.64
N GLY A 74 -3.94 2.96 -13.58
CA GLY A 74 -5.01 3.79 -14.12
C GLY A 74 -5.74 4.55 -13.02
N VAL A 75 -6.02 5.83 -13.26
CA VAL A 75 -6.93 6.66 -12.46
C VAL A 75 -8.21 6.85 -13.25
N TRP A 76 -9.33 6.55 -12.60
CA TRP A 76 -10.66 6.55 -13.18
C TRP A 76 -11.57 7.48 -12.39
N GLU A 77 -12.44 8.18 -13.10
CA GLU A 77 -13.42 9.08 -12.52
C GLU A 77 -14.84 8.57 -12.79
N TYR A 78 -15.68 8.59 -11.76
CA TYR A 78 -17.08 8.19 -11.89
C TYR A 78 -17.91 9.34 -12.47
N ILE A 79 -18.28 9.23 -13.74
CA ILE A 79 -19.10 10.20 -14.47
C ILE A 79 -20.17 9.48 -15.28
N ASN A 80 -21.37 10.07 -15.38
CA ASN A 80 -22.48 9.55 -16.18
C ASN A 80 -22.79 8.06 -15.89
N ASN A 81 -22.80 7.67 -14.62
CA ASN A 81 -23.00 6.31 -14.13
C ASN A 81 -21.95 5.26 -14.58
N GLY A 82 -20.77 5.71 -15.03
CA GLY A 82 -19.67 4.84 -15.45
C GLY A 82 -18.30 5.32 -14.96
N TRP A 83 -17.32 4.42 -15.03
CA TRP A 83 -15.92 4.74 -14.77
C TRP A 83 -15.24 5.14 -16.07
N SER A 84 -14.81 6.39 -16.15
CA SER A 84 -14.10 6.94 -17.31
C SER A 84 -12.62 7.10 -17.00
N ASN A 85 -11.75 6.77 -17.97
CA ASN A 85 -10.31 6.93 -17.81
C ASN A 85 -9.96 8.41 -17.68
N ARG A 86 -9.26 8.77 -16.60
CA ARG A 86 -8.78 10.13 -16.36
C ARG A 86 -7.30 10.26 -16.67
N GLN A 87 -6.51 9.27 -16.24
CA GLN A 87 -5.07 9.25 -16.43
C GLN A 87 -4.53 7.82 -16.33
N VAL A 88 -3.40 7.57 -16.99
CA VAL A 88 -2.65 6.31 -16.89
C VAL A 88 -1.18 6.64 -16.65
N PHE A 89 -0.54 5.85 -15.79
CA PHE A 89 0.87 5.89 -15.48
C PHE A 89 1.48 4.52 -15.75
N SER A 90 2.67 4.48 -16.35
CA SER A 90 3.41 3.24 -16.62
C SER A 90 4.67 3.21 -15.78
N GLY A 91 5.08 2.00 -15.37
CA GLY A 91 6.40 1.79 -14.78
C GLY A 91 7.51 2.20 -15.74
N GLU A 92 8.59 2.74 -15.20
CA GLU A 92 9.70 3.29 -15.98
C GLU A 92 10.75 2.26 -16.35
N SER A 93 10.78 1.10 -15.68
CA SER A 93 11.80 0.07 -15.90
C SER A 93 11.21 -1.34 -15.79
N PRO A 94 11.72 -2.31 -16.59
CA PRO A 94 11.31 -3.70 -16.49
C PRO A 94 11.56 -4.26 -15.09
N GLY A 95 10.58 -5.00 -14.56
CA GLY A 95 10.67 -5.69 -13.29
C GLY A 95 10.32 -4.85 -12.06
N ASP A 96 10.16 -3.52 -12.19
CA ASP A 96 9.85 -2.62 -11.08
C ASP A 96 8.51 -2.95 -10.39
N ARG A 97 7.59 -3.57 -11.15
CA ARG A 97 6.19 -3.84 -10.77
C ARG A 97 5.50 -2.61 -10.20
N PHE A 98 5.56 -1.52 -10.95
CA PHE A 98 4.88 -0.28 -10.62
C PHE A 98 3.37 -0.54 -10.51
N GLY A 99 2.81 -0.25 -9.33
CA GLY A 99 1.42 -0.57 -9.02
C GLY A 99 1.22 -1.78 -8.12
N GLN A 100 2.29 -2.39 -7.60
CA GLN A 100 2.18 -3.51 -6.65
C GLN A 100 1.28 -3.17 -5.46
N SER A 101 1.33 -1.92 -5.00
CA SER A 101 0.43 -1.38 -4.01
C SER A 101 -0.01 0.02 -4.41
N VAL A 102 -1.25 0.38 -4.08
CA VAL A 102 -1.79 1.72 -4.34
C VAL A 102 -2.60 2.23 -3.16
N ALA A 103 -2.49 3.52 -2.89
CA ALA A 103 -3.37 4.25 -1.99
C ALA A 103 -3.83 5.54 -2.64
N ILE A 104 -5.11 5.86 -2.49
CA ILE A 104 -5.67 7.12 -2.94
C ILE A 104 -6.37 7.84 -1.79
N SER A 105 -6.50 9.10 -2.09
CA SER A 105 -7.08 10.13 -1.31
C SER A 105 -8.53 10.14 -0.96
N TYR A 106 -8.83 10.72 0.21
CA TYR A 106 -10.18 11.12 0.54
C TYR A 106 -10.78 11.95 -0.60
N ASN A 107 -10.07 12.98 -1.06
CA ASN A 107 -10.54 13.90 -2.11
C ASN A 107 -10.04 13.57 -3.53
N GLY A 108 -9.19 12.54 -3.69
CA GLY A 108 -8.58 12.15 -4.96
C GLY A 108 -7.33 12.95 -5.36
N VAL A 109 -6.78 13.82 -4.49
CA VAL A 109 -5.72 14.77 -4.88
C VAL A 109 -4.33 14.13 -4.95
N LEU A 110 -4.01 13.17 -4.08
CA LEU A 110 -2.76 12.42 -4.21
C LEU A 110 -3.00 10.91 -4.28
N LEU A 111 -2.14 10.30 -5.07
CA LEU A 111 -2.02 8.89 -5.34
C LEU A 111 -0.62 8.48 -4.88
N VAL A 112 -0.54 7.40 -4.11
CA VAL A 112 0.72 6.73 -3.78
C VAL A 112 0.75 5.41 -4.54
N VAL A 113 1.87 5.13 -5.18
CA VAL A 113 2.11 3.89 -5.94
C VAL A 113 3.40 3.26 -5.44
N GLY A 114 3.33 1.98 -5.10
CA GLY A 114 4.49 1.16 -4.78
C GLY A 114 5.12 0.51 -6.01
N ALA A 115 6.44 0.44 -6.02
CA ALA A 115 7.26 -0.25 -7.02
C ALA A 115 8.44 -0.97 -6.32
N PRO A 116 8.17 -2.06 -5.58
CA PRO A 116 9.10 -2.62 -4.59
C PRO A 116 10.37 -3.26 -5.15
N TYR A 117 10.42 -3.46 -6.46
CA TYR A 117 11.56 -4.08 -7.13
C TYR A 117 12.35 -3.07 -7.96
N ARG A 118 12.05 -1.77 -7.81
CA ARG A 118 12.81 -0.73 -8.48
C ARG A 118 14.24 -0.75 -7.97
N THR A 119 15.16 -1.12 -8.85
CA THR A 119 16.60 -1.02 -8.60
C THR A 119 17.04 0.35 -9.09
N GLY A 120 17.39 1.24 -8.16
CA GLY A 120 17.88 2.57 -8.50
C GLY A 120 19.23 2.48 -9.21
N ASN A 121 19.45 3.31 -10.23
CA ASN A 121 20.81 3.66 -10.68
C ASN A 121 21.33 4.90 -9.93
N GLU A 122 20.75 5.21 -8.76
CA GLU A 122 20.94 6.46 -8.05
C GLU A 122 21.89 6.26 -6.87
N THR A 123 22.91 7.11 -6.78
CA THR A 123 24.04 7.00 -5.86
C THR A 123 23.72 7.28 -4.39
N GLU A 124 22.45 7.41 -3.99
CA GLU A 124 22.09 7.68 -2.60
C GLU A 124 20.87 6.91 -2.12
N VAL A 125 21.02 6.46 -0.86
CA VAL A 125 20.14 5.63 -0.03
C VAL A 125 20.18 4.15 -0.40
N SER A 126 20.69 3.34 0.53
CA SER A 126 20.72 1.88 0.48
C SER A 126 19.44 1.31 -0.13
N ASP A 127 19.56 0.41 -1.09
CA ASP A 127 18.43 -0.33 -1.67
C ASP A 127 17.64 -1.02 -0.54
N ILE A 128 16.57 -0.39 -0.06
CA ILE A 128 15.68 -0.98 0.94
C ILE A 128 14.84 -2.01 0.19
N GLU A 129 15.20 -3.29 0.30
CA GLU A 129 14.56 -4.37 -0.44
C GLU A 129 13.06 -4.43 -0.15
N GLY A 130 12.25 -4.33 -1.21
CA GLY A 130 10.79 -4.39 -1.10
C GLY A 130 10.11 -3.09 -0.64
N PHE A 131 10.80 -1.95 -0.56
CA PHE A 131 10.16 -0.68 -0.20
C PHE A 131 9.03 -0.30 -1.18
N GLY A 132 7.82 -0.10 -0.67
CA GLY A 132 6.63 0.10 -1.51
C GLY A 132 5.83 -1.17 -1.73
N TRP A 133 6.17 -2.27 -1.05
CA TRP A 133 5.39 -3.50 -1.10
C TRP A 133 3.95 -3.29 -0.64
N SER A 134 3.78 -2.51 0.42
CA SER A 134 2.49 -2.14 0.97
C SER A 134 2.48 -0.65 1.29
N VAL A 135 1.35 0.01 1.06
CA VAL A 135 1.19 1.44 1.35
C VAL A 135 -0.18 1.72 1.97
N ALA A 136 -0.24 2.65 2.92
CA ALA A 136 -1.50 3.18 3.43
C ALA A 136 -1.36 4.67 3.77
N LEU A 137 -2.45 5.40 3.63
CA LEU A 137 -2.42 6.86 3.75
C LEU A 137 -3.59 7.38 4.58
N SER A 138 -3.28 8.37 5.42
CA SER A 138 -4.27 9.19 6.14
C SER A 138 -5.20 9.96 5.19
N ASN A 139 -6.40 10.33 5.66
CA ASN A 139 -7.45 10.95 4.85
C ASN A 139 -7.01 12.28 4.23
N GLU A 140 -6.24 13.09 4.97
CA GLU A 140 -5.86 14.46 4.62
C GLU A 140 -4.42 14.58 4.10
N TRP A 141 -3.85 13.51 3.52
CA TRP A 141 -2.52 13.58 2.88
C TRP A 141 -1.37 13.81 3.83
N GLN A 142 -1.62 13.87 5.14
CA GLN A 142 -0.60 14.30 6.09
C GLN A 142 0.43 13.21 6.33
N ARG A 143 0.02 11.94 6.23
CA ARG A 143 0.88 10.81 6.58
C ARG A 143 0.68 9.62 5.67
N LEU A 144 1.80 8.96 5.37
CA LEU A 144 1.94 7.74 4.59
C LEU A 144 2.72 6.73 5.42
N ILE A 145 2.28 5.48 5.45
CA ILE A 145 3.08 4.33 5.87
C ILE A 145 3.42 3.47 4.66
N VAL A 146 4.69 3.08 4.54
CA VAL A 146 5.22 2.22 3.48
C VAL A 146 5.88 1.01 4.10
N GLY A 147 5.52 -0.19 3.67
CA GLY A 147 6.17 -1.43 4.06
C GLY A 147 7.31 -1.82 3.11
N ALA A 148 8.33 -2.46 3.68
CA ALA A 148 9.51 -3.01 3.04
C ALA A 148 9.85 -4.38 3.64
N PRO A 149 9.06 -5.44 3.37
CA PRO A 149 9.21 -6.74 4.02
C PRO A 149 10.49 -7.49 3.64
N GLY A 150 11.17 -7.09 2.56
CA GLY A 150 12.44 -7.67 2.13
C GLY A 150 13.66 -7.05 2.82
N ASP A 151 13.50 -5.91 3.48
CA ASP A 151 14.63 -5.15 4.00
C ASP A 151 15.45 -5.94 5.04
N ASP A 152 16.76 -5.96 4.84
CA ASP A 152 17.75 -6.74 5.59
C ASP A 152 18.68 -5.88 6.45
N SER A 153 18.34 -4.58 6.62
CA SER A 153 19.23 -3.51 7.08
C SER A 153 19.80 -3.61 8.52
N SER A 154 19.72 -4.78 9.17
CA SER A 154 20.61 -5.10 10.30
C SER A 154 20.88 -6.60 10.42
N VAL A 155 22.12 -7.06 10.16
CA VAL A 155 22.76 -8.34 10.55
C VAL A 155 21.94 -9.65 10.47
N ALA A 156 20.79 -9.65 9.78
CA ALA A 156 19.76 -10.67 9.82
C ALA A 156 18.92 -10.66 8.54
N PHE A 157 18.76 -11.83 7.92
CA PHE A 157 18.01 -12.01 6.67
C PHE A 157 16.51 -11.65 6.82
N ASN A 158 16.02 -10.77 5.94
CA ASN A 158 14.59 -10.48 5.67
C ASN A 158 13.74 -10.17 6.93
N ILE A 159 14.26 -9.38 7.86
CA ILE A 159 13.48 -8.94 9.03
C ILE A 159 12.28 -8.09 8.62
N GLY A 160 12.41 -7.33 7.53
CA GLY A 160 11.40 -6.43 7.02
C GLY A 160 11.24 -5.17 7.89
N GLN A 161 10.80 -4.09 7.27
CA GLN A 161 10.60 -2.79 7.92
C GLN A 161 9.32 -2.09 7.46
N ALA A 162 8.89 -1.09 8.23
CA ALA A 162 7.92 -0.11 7.78
C ALA A 162 8.38 1.32 8.10
N PHE A 163 8.05 2.23 7.20
CA PHE A 163 8.47 3.64 7.22
C PHE A 163 7.25 4.54 7.28
N VAL A 164 7.27 5.52 8.17
CA VAL A 164 6.24 6.55 8.26
C VAL A 164 6.79 7.88 7.74
N PHE A 165 6.12 8.41 6.72
CA PHE A 165 6.41 9.70 6.12
C PHE A 165 5.34 10.70 6.52
N GLU A 166 5.78 11.91 6.86
CA GLU A 166 4.91 13.05 7.08
C GLU A 166 5.07 14.04 5.92
N PHE A 167 3.92 14.44 5.36
CA PHE A 167 3.85 15.50 4.36
C PHE A 167 3.70 16.82 5.10
N LEU A 168 4.71 17.66 5.02
CA LEU A 168 4.65 19.00 5.58
C LEU A 168 3.70 19.88 4.74
N PRO A 169 2.86 20.72 5.36
CA PRO A 169 2.15 21.76 4.63
C PRO A 169 3.14 22.70 3.94
N VAL A 170 2.93 22.88 2.63
CA VAL A 170 3.57 23.77 1.63
C VAL A 170 4.26 25.02 2.23
N PRO A 171 5.47 25.46 1.75
CA PRO A 171 5.92 25.34 0.36
C PRO A 171 6.96 24.29 0.02
N ILE A 172 7.44 23.46 0.95
CA ILE A 172 8.45 22.46 0.61
C ILE A 172 7.78 21.10 0.51
N ARG A 173 7.74 20.55 -0.71
CA ARG A 173 7.41 19.14 -1.00
C ARG A 173 8.55 18.23 -0.50
N ALA A 174 8.85 18.30 0.80
CA ALA A 174 9.80 17.43 1.46
C ALA A 174 9.00 16.40 2.26
N TYR A 175 9.38 15.15 2.10
CA TYR A 175 8.99 14.06 2.99
C TYR A 175 10.12 13.93 4.01
N LEU A 176 9.79 13.93 5.28
CA LEU A 176 10.73 13.53 6.32
C LEU A 176 10.33 12.14 6.79
N ALA A 177 11.27 11.20 6.79
CA ALA A 177 11.14 9.99 7.59
C ALA A 177 11.16 10.46 9.06
N THR A 178 9.99 10.49 9.70
CA THR A 178 9.84 11.13 11.02
C THR A 178 10.22 10.19 12.17
N SER A 179 10.45 8.91 11.88
CA SER A 179 10.90 7.92 12.85
C SER A 179 12.05 7.09 12.29
N ARG A 180 12.85 6.49 13.19
CA ARG A 180 13.63 5.29 12.83
C ARG A 180 12.66 4.26 12.22
N PRO A 181 13.12 3.40 11.30
CA PRO A 181 12.28 2.33 10.77
C PRO A 181 11.61 1.56 11.91
N LEU A 182 10.36 1.13 11.70
CA LEU A 182 9.68 0.29 12.65
C LEU A 182 10.20 -1.14 12.48
N GLU A 183 10.95 -1.61 13.47
CA GLU A 183 11.69 -2.89 13.43
C GLU A 183 10.83 -4.08 13.90
N ALA A 184 11.08 -5.25 13.30
CA ALA A 184 10.53 -6.55 13.68
C ALA A 184 11.05 -7.04 15.05
N GLU A 185 10.48 -8.13 15.62
CA GLU A 185 11.08 -8.78 16.83
C GLU A 185 11.99 -9.97 16.49
N GLY A 186 11.90 -10.53 15.27
CA GLY A 186 12.59 -11.74 14.88
C GLY A 186 13.10 -11.75 13.45
N LEU A 187 13.95 -12.75 13.17
CA LEU A 187 14.45 -13.04 11.82
C LEU A 187 13.31 -13.47 10.90
N SER A 188 13.33 -13.02 9.65
CA SER A 188 12.39 -13.49 8.62
C SER A 188 10.91 -13.25 8.92
N ASP A 189 10.57 -12.25 9.75
CA ASP A 189 9.20 -11.91 10.11
C ASP A 189 8.37 -11.38 8.91
N LEU A 190 9.05 -10.90 7.86
CA LEU A 190 8.47 -10.15 6.74
C LEU A 190 7.68 -8.94 7.25
N PHE A 191 8.19 -8.24 8.26
CA PHE A 191 7.50 -7.10 8.85
C PHE A 191 7.30 -5.98 7.82
N GLY A 192 6.12 -5.36 7.79
CA GLY A 192 5.76 -4.42 6.72
C GLY A 192 5.13 -5.09 5.49
N TYR A 193 4.89 -6.40 5.52
CA TYR A 193 4.16 -7.08 4.44
C TYR A 193 2.75 -6.49 4.22
N ALA A 194 2.08 -6.12 5.31
CA ALA A 194 0.83 -5.38 5.27
C ALA A 194 0.89 -4.20 6.25
N VAL A 195 0.37 -3.04 5.83
CA VAL A 195 0.31 -1.83 6.65
C VAL A 195 -1.07 -1.20 6.57
N ALA A 196 -1.50 -0.58 7.66
CA ALA A 196 -2.72 0.20 7.73
C ALA A 196 -2.54 1.42 8.63
N THR A 197 -3.30 2.49 8.36
CA THR A 197 -3.38 3.67 9.22
C THR A 197 -4.83 4.14 9.34
N ASN A 198 -5.13 4.88 10.40
CA ASN A 198 -6.45 5.47 10.60
C ASN A 198 -6.56 6.84 9.90
N GLY A 199 -7.77 7.40 9.87
CA GLY A 199 -8.08 8.59 9.08
C GLY A 199 -7.22 9.83 9.40
N ASP A 200 -6.82 10.03 10.67
CA ASP A 200 -5.98 11.14 11.10
C ASP A 200 -4.47 10.82 11.10
N GLY A 201 -4.08 9.59 10.79
CA GLY A 201 -2.68 9.16 10.80
C GLY A 201 -2.04 9.06 12.18
N SER A 202 -2.81 9.00 13.27
CA SER A 202 -2.26 8.86 14.63
C SER A 202 -1.95 7.42 15.05
N ILE A 203 -2.51 6.42 14.33
CA ILE A 203 -2.37 4.99 14.61
C ILE A 203 -1.91 4.25 13.35
N TYR A 204 -1.02 3.29 13.54
CA TYR A 204 -0.49 2.42 12.50
C TYR A 204 -0.57 0.96 12.93
N ALA A 205 -0.99 0.08 12.04
CA ALA A 205 -0.94 -1.37 12.23
C ALA A 205 -0.04 -1.99 11.15
N ILE A 206 0.86 -2.89 11.55
CA ILE A 206 1.87 -3.49 10.67
C ILE A 206 1.90 -4.99 10.91
N GLY A 207 1.80 -5.77 9.83
CA GLY A 207 1.85 -7.22 9.87
C GLY A 207 3.23 -7.78 9.54
N GLY A 208 3.64 -8.82 10.26
CA GLY A 208 4.76 -9.70 9.95
C GLY A 208 4.26 -11.15 9.88
N PRO A 209 3.84 -11.64 8.70
CA PRO A 209 3.14 -12.93 8.57
C PRO A 209 4.04 -14.14 8.82
N ALA A 210 5.36 -13.97 8.67
CA ALA A 210 6.33 -15.05 8.88
C ALA A 210 6.99 -14.98 10.27
N ASN A 211 6.43 -14.18 11.18
CA ASN A 211 6.91 -14.19 12.55
C ASN A 211 6.65 -15.55 13.20
N THR A 212 7.71 -16.09 13.80
CA THR A 212 7.72 -17.43 14.39
C THR A 212 7.32 -17.46 15.86
N GLY A 213 7.05 -16.29 16.44
CA GLY A 213 6.63 -16.08 17.82
C GLY A 213 7.56 -16.75 18.85
N ARG A 214 7.01 -17.00 20.04
CA ARG A 214 7.72 -17.70 21.12
C ARG A 214 7.86 -19.23 20.88
N PHE A 215 7.17 -19.78 19.88
CA PHE A 215 6.97 -21.23 19.72
C PHE A 215 7.45 -21.82 18.38
N SER A 216 8.19 -21.06 17.56
CA SER A 216 8.83 -21.50 16.31
C SER A 216 7.86 -22.01 15.22
N ILE A 217 6.64 -21.50 15.20
CA ILE A 217 5.66 -21.72 14.11
C ILE A 217 5.34 -20.36 13.49
N TYR A 218 5.29 -20.28 12.14
CA TYR A 218 4.95 -19.09 11.36
C TYR A 218 3.49 -18.65 11.61
N SER A 219 3.17 -18.30 12.85
CA SER A 219 1.85 -17.88 13.33
C SER A 219 1.53 -16.46 12.87
N GLY A 220 2.58 -15.68 12.59
CA GLY A 220 2.45 -14.29 12.18
C GLY A 220 1.98 -13.40 13.33
N HIS A 221 2.21 -12.10 13.20
CA HIS A 221 1.78 -11.13 14.20
C HIS A 221 1.37 -9.80 13.56
N VAL A 222 0.66 -8.98 14.34
CA VAL A 222 0.38 -7.57 14.05
C VAL A 222 0.86 -6.71 15.21
N ARG A 223 1.60 -5.65 14.88
CA ARG A 223 1.95 -4.57 15.83
C ARG A 223 1.15 -3.33 15.58
N VAL A 224 0.72 -2.69 16.67
CA VAL A 224 0.04 -1.40 16.63
C VAL A 224 0.95 -0.34 17.23
N PHE A 225 1.12 0.77 16.53
CA PHE A 225 1.86 1.94 17.00
C PHE A 225 0.91 3.13 17.06
N ARG A 226 1.07 3.95 18.09
CA ARG A 226 0.39 5.24 18.20
C ARG A 226 1.42 6.33 18.35
N ARG A 227 1.11 7.49 17.79
CA ARG A 227 1.84 8.71 18.09
C ARG A 227 1.59 9.14 19.54
N GLY A 228 2.65 9.38 20.31
CA GLY A 228 2.53 9.82 21.70
C GLY A 228 3.83 10.34 22.29
N GLY A 229 3.70 11.10 23.39
CA GLY A 229 4.83 11.80 24.04
C GLY A 229 5.01 13.24 23.56
N GLU A 230 5.87 13.99 24.26
CA GLU A 230 6.18 15.39 23.94
C GLU A 230 6.91 15.54 22.60
N ASP A 231 7.71 14.52 22.23
CA ASP A 231 8.49 14.49 20.98
C ASP A 231 7.74 13.87 19.80
N GLU A 232 6.44 13.59 19.96
CA GLU A 232 5.57 13.09 18.89
C GLU A 232 6.05 11.79 18.20
N THR A 233 6.83 10.98 18.92
CA THR A 233 7.40 9.72 18.44
C THR A 233 6.36 8.60 18.37
N LEU A 234 6.66 7.56 17.57
CA LEU A 234 5.83 6.36 17.49
C LEU A 234 6.14 5.42 18.64
N VAL A 235 5.10 5.09 19.41
CA VAL A 235 5.18 4.19 20.56
C VAL A 235 4.33 2.95 20.28
N LYS A 236 4.90 1.76 20.49
CA LYS A 236 4.18 0.48 20.40
C LYS A 236 3.06 0.44 21.45
N MET A 237 1.87 0.05 21.01
CA MET A 237 0.65 0.00 21.80
C MET A 237 0.40 -1.43 22.29
N GLY A 238 0.76 -1.71 23.54
CA GLY A 238 0.53 -3.02 24.15
C GLY A 238 1.41 -4.12 23.57
N SER A 239 1.00 -5.37 23.82
CA SER A 239 1.64 -6.59 23.30
C SER A 239 1.29 -6.83 21.83
N ASP A 240 2.05 -7.71 21.18
CA ASP A 240 1.76 -8.16 19.82
C ASP A 240 0.42 -8.90 19.74
N ILE A 241 -0.26 -8.76 18.61
CA ILE A 241 -1.46 -9.52 18.27
C ILE A 241 -1.01 -10.70 17.42
N ASP A 242 -0.81 -11.85 18.06
CA ASP A 242 -0.34 -13.07 17.41
C ASP A 242 -1.49 -13.84 16.73
N GLY A 243 -1.21 -14.47 15.59
CA GLY A 243 -2.15 -15.36 14.93
C GLY A 243 -2.47 -16.59 15.80
N PRO A 244 -3.75 -17.04 15.83
CA PRO A 244 -4.11 -18.26 16.55
C PRO A 244 -3.50 -19.50 15.89
N GLU A 245 -3.23 -20.53 16.69
CA GLU A 245 -2.85 -21.88 16.24
C GLU A 245 -3.97 -22.60 15.46
#